data_AF-A0A9Q7SID8-F1
#
_entry.id   AF-A0A9Q7SID8-F1
#
_cell.length_a   1.000
_cell.length_b   1.000
_cell.length_c   1.000
_cell.angle_alpha   90.00
_cell.angle_beta   90.00
_cell.angle_gamma   90.00
#
_symmetry.space_group_name_H-M   'P 1'
#
loop_
_entity.id
_entity.type
_entity.pdbx_description
1 polymer ?
#
loop_
_entity_poly.entity_id
_entity_poly.type
_entity_poly.pdbx_seq_one_letter_code
_entity_poly.pdbx_strand_id
1 'polypeptide(L)' 'MIAVGSTFRRRGADGTWATFTIRVIRYSPFPYVEAEPVGGGPRVALSVRAAEGLSAARR' A
#
# COMPACT_ATOMS: atom_id res chain seq x y z
N MET A 1 -1.10 -3.02 12.31
CA MET A 1 -0.02 -3.91 11.87
C MET A 1 -0.34 -4.38 10.47
N ILE A 2 0.55 -4.12 9.52
CA ILE A 2 0.41 -4.56 8.12
C ILE A 2 1.22 -5.84 7.89
N ALA A 3 0.72 -6.69 7.00
CA ALA A 3 1.38 -7.92 6.58
C ALA A 3 1.28 -8.08 5.05
N VAL A 4 2.08 -8.98 4.48
CA VAL A 4 1.88 -9.43 3.09
C VAL A 4 0.45 -9.98 2.94
N GLY A 5 -0.23 -9.60 1.86
CA GLY A 5 -1.64 -9.89 1.64
C GLY A 5 -2.61 -8.88 2.26
N SER A 6 -2.15 -7.99 3.15
CA SER A 6 -2.99 -6.89 3.65
C SER A 6 -3.35 -5.93 2.53
N THR A 7 -4.49 -5.23 2.68
CA THR A 7 -4.98 -4.28 1.69
C THR A 7 -5.16 -2.88 2.27
N PHE A 8 -4.87 -1.86 1.47
CA PHE A 8 -5.12 -0.45 1.79
C PHE A 8 -5.76 0.27 0.60
N ARG A 9 -6.39 1.42 0.86
CA ARG A 9 -6.95 2.29 -0.18
C ARG A 9 -6.14 3.58 -0.28
N ARG A 10 -5.89 4.03 -1.50
CA ARG A 10 -5.20 5.31 -1.76
C ARG A 10 -5.91 6.05 -2.90
N ARG A 11 -5.98 7.36 -2.78
CA ARG A 11 -6.48 8.24 -3.84
C ARG A 11 -5.40 8.47 -4.89
N GLY A 12 -5.72 8.20 -6.15
CA GLY A 12 -4.88 8.51 -7.31
C GLY A 12 -4.86 10.02 -7.61
N ALA A 13 -3.98 10.42 -8.53
CA ALA A 13 -3.85 11.83 -8.94
C ALA A 13 -5.11 12.34 -9.67
N ASP A 14 -5.83 11.43 -10.33
CA ASP A 14 -7.14 11.61 -10.97
C ASP A 14 -8.30 11.71 -9.97
N GLY A 15 -8.02 11.60 -8.66
CA GLY A 15 -9.01 11.67 -7.61
C GLY A 15 -9.79 10.38 -7.38
N THR A 16 -9.51 9.31 -8.13
CA THR A 16 -10.17 8.00 -7.94
C THR A 16 -9.54 7.24 -6.78
N TRP A 17 -10.31 6.37 -6.12
CA TRP A 17 -9.81 5.50 -5.07
C TRP A 17 -9.44 4.14 -5.62
N ALA A 18 -8.19 3.71 -5.43
CA ALA A 18 -7.74 2.38 -5.76
C ALA A 18 -7.42 1.57 -4.51
N THR A 19 -7.72 0.27 -4.56
CA THR A 19 -7.33 -0.69 -3.53
C THR A 19 -6.05 -1.38 -3.95
N PHE A 20 -5.11 -1.49 -3.02
CA PHE A 20 -3.82 -2.13 -3.23
C PHE A 20 -3.63 -3.30 -2.27
N THR A 21 -2.98 -4.35 -2.73
CA THR A 21 -2.56 -5.51 -1.95
C THR A 21 -1.05 -5.46 -1.74
N ILE A 22 -0.60 -5.57 -0.48
CA ILE A 22 0.82 -5.66 -0.14
C ILE A 22 1.36 -7.00 -0.60
N ARG A 23 2.43 -6.97 -1.40
CA ARG A 23 3.07 -8.16 -1.96
C ARG A 23 4.38 -8.48 -1.26
N VAL A 24 5.14 -7.45 -0.91
CA VAL A 24 6.43 -7.59 -0.24
C VAL A 24 6.59 -6.48 0.80
N ILE A 25 7.23 -6.83 1.93
CA ILE A 25 7.73 -5.87 2.92
C ILE A 25 9.24 -6.03 2.97
N ARG A 26 9.99 -4.94 2.76
CA ARG A 26 11.45 -4.91 2.80
C ARG A 26 11.89 -4.01 3.92
N TYR A 27 12.96 -4.40 4.62
CA TYR A 27 13.39 -3.75 5.87
C TYR A 27 14.72 -3.00 5.78
N SER A 28 15.36 -2.90 4.60
CA SER A 28 16.70 -2.32 4.46
C SER A 28 16.84 -1.43 3.21
N PRO A 29 17.60 -0.30 3.28
CA PRO A 29 18.07 0.37 4.51
C PRO A 29 16.95 1.15 5.23
N PHE A 30 15.83 1.40 4.55
CA PHE A 30 14.62 2.01 5.11
C PHE A 30 13.42 1.09 4.86
N PRO A 31 12.56 0.82 5.86
CA PRO A 31 11.44 -0.09 5.66
C PRO A 31 10.39 0.45 4.68
N TYR A 32 10.08 -0.35 3.65
CA TYR A 32 9.05 -0.04 2.66
C TYR A 32 8.27 -1.28 2.25
N VAL A 33 7.08 -1.05 1.70
CA VAL A 33 6.22 -2.08 1.13
C VAL A 33 6.08 -1.88 -0.36
N GLU A 34 6.05 -2.98 -1.10
CA GLU A 34 5.62 -3.00 -2.49
C GLU A 34 4.19 -3.53 -2.57
N ALA A 35 3.31 -2.79 -3.24
CA ALA A 35 1.91 -3.14 -3.36
C ALA A 35 1.43 -3.08 -4.81
N GLU A 36 0.51 -3.97 -5.14
CA GLU A 36 -0.13 -4.08 -6.45
C GLU A 36 -1.59 -3.60 -6.36
N PRO A 37 -2.07 -2.79 -7.32
CA PRO A 37 -3.49 -2.45 -7.39
C PRO A 37 -4.35 -3.66 -7.76
N VAL A 38 -5.46 -3.86 -7.06
CA VAL A 38 -6.39 -4.99 -7.31
C VAL A 38 -7.01 -4.94 -8.70
N GLY A 39 -7.25 -3.73 -9.23
CA GLY A 39 -7.82 -3.52 -10.56
C GLY A 39 -6.81 -3.56 -11.71
N GLY A 40 -5.55 -3.94 -11.45
CA GLY A 40 -4.46 -3.82 -12.42
C GLY A 40 -3.89 -2.39 -12.48
N GLY A 41 -2.68 -2.26 -13.04
CA GLY A 41 -1.93 -1.00 -13.08
C GLY A 41 -0.55 -1.09 -12.43
N PRO A 42 0.15 0.05 -12.30
CA PRO A 42 1.53 0.08 -11.81
C PRO A 42 1.63 -0.27 -10.33
N ARG A 43 2.67 -1.04 -9.98
CA ARG A 43 3.07 -1.28 -8.59
C ARG A 43 3.47 0.02 -7.92
N VAL A 44 3.26 0.10 -6.62
CA VAL A 44 3.70 1.23 -5.81
C VAL A 44 4.63 0.78 -4.69
N ALA A 45 5.63 1.61 -4.39
CA ALA A 45 6.46 1.48 -3.21
C ALA A 45 6.09 2.59 -2.21
N LEU A 46 5.83 2.23 -0.97
CA LEU A 46 5.45 3.16 0.11
C LEU A 46 6.24 2.84 1.37
N SER A 47 6.54 3.84 2.19
CA SER A 47 7.10 3.56 3.52
C SER A 47 6.10 2.72 4.34
N VAL A 48 6.61 1.86 5.21
CA VAL A 48 5.77 1.04 6.11
C VAL A 48 4.80 1.92 6.88
N ARG A 49 5.26 3.06 7.41
CA ARG A 49 4.43 4.03 8.15
C ARG A 49 3.26 4.58 7.32
N ALA A 50 3.49 4.91 6.04
CA ALA A 50 2.43 5.39 5.17
C ALA A 50 1.38 4.29 4.91
N ALA A 51 1.83 3.07 4.63
CA ALA A 51 0.95 1.92 4.42
C ALA A 51 0.13 1.58 5.67
N GLU A 52 0.70 1.69 6.87
CA GLU A 52 -0.02 1.53 8.14
C GLU A 52 -1.09 2.60 8.32
N GLY A 53 -0.78 3.87 8.07
CA GLY A 53 -1.76 4.96 8.15
C GLY A 53 -2.94 4.77 7.20
N LEU A 54 -2.66 4.37 5.95
CA LEU A 54 -3.70 4.08 4.95
C LEU A 54 -4.52 2.84 5.29
N SER A 55 -3.93 1.85 5.95
CA SER A 55 -4.63 0.64 6.41
C SER A 55 -5.54 0.93 7.62
N ALA A 56 -5.11 1.84 8.50
CA ALA A 56 -5.87 2.25 9.69
C ALA A 56 -7.03 3.21 9.36
N ALA A 57 -6.91 4.03 8.32
CA ALA A 57 -7.93 4.98 7.85
C ALA A 57 -9.20 4.31 7.26
N ARG A 58 -9.34 2.99 7.39
CA ARG A 58 -10.45 2.18 6.88
C ARG A 58 -11.66 2.14 7.84
N ARG A 59 -11.75 3.08 8.79
CA ARG A 59 -12.79 3.18 9.82
C ARG A 59 -13.76 4.30 9.53
#